data_AF-A0A1G5WS41-F1
#
_entry.id   AF-A0A1G5WS41-F1
#
_cell.length_a   1.000
_cell.length_b   1.000
_cell.length_c   1.000
_cell.angle_alpha   90.00
_cell.angle_beta   90.00
_cell.angle_gamma   90.00
#
_symmetry.space_group_name_H-M   'P 1'
#
loop_
_entity.id
_entity.type
_entity.pdbx_description
1 polymer ?
#
loop_
_entity_poly.entity_id
_entity_poly.type
_entity_poly.pdbx_seq_one_letter_code
_entity_poly.pdbx_strand_id
1 'polypeptide(L)'
;MFNKSDITRNQCQLFGGQARQGYDWWWHSFTAHNAETGQEKPFFIEFFLCNPELGGDKPVFGQLPENKEKKIKPSYLMIKAGCWGEGAKQIHNFYGWNEIEVNMGVPYSVKVGDNYITEARTCGKVVLSEEDAQKHPEYMSGAGEISWDLKISKKVAFNVGYGAGKLFRKLQAFEMFWHAEGMKTEYEGEIFLDGQKYLVKPETSYGYADKNWGKDFTSPWVWLSSCNLTSRVLGRQLHDSVFDIGGGRPKVGPIALNRKLLSAFWYEGKPYEFNFSKFWTFTRTKFDCSETDVAIIWHVEQKTWTNRMVTDITCQKKDMLLVNYEAPNGKKLHNRLWNGGNGKGTVKLYHRGKLIDEITCENVGCEFGEYC
;
A
#
# COMPACT_ATOMS: atom_id res chain seq x y z
N MET A 1 3.77 -22.36 -3.05
CA MET A 1 4.72 -21.24 -2.97
C MET A 1 3.94 -19.94 -3.12
N PHE A 2 4.28 -18.87 -2.40
CA PHE A 2 3.52 -17.61 -2.48
C PHE A 2 3.81 -16.81 -3.76
N ASN A 3 5.07 -16.88 -4.26
CA ASN A 3 5.49 -16.23 -5.49
C ASN A 3 4.94 -16.96 -6.72
N LYS A 4 3.75 -16.56 -7.14
CA LYS A 4 3.10 -17.00 -8.37
C LYS A 4 2.23 -15.85 -8.86
N SER A 5 2.43 -15.35 -10.07
CA SER A 5 1.53 -14.31 -10.58
C SER A 5 0.06 -14.81 -10.61
N ASP A 6 -0.88 -13.99 -10.15
CA ASP A 6 -2.31 -14.25 -10.19
C ASP A 6 -3.09 -12.92 -10.30
N ILE A 7 -3.05 -12.32 -11.50
CA ILE A 7 -3.77 -11.08 -11.81
C ILE A 7 -5.29 -11.18 -11.62
N THR A 8 -5.86 -12.38 -11.44
CA THR A 8 -7.28 -12.51 -11.07
C THR A 8 -7.59 -12.04 -9.64
N ARG A 9 -6.56 -11.90 -8.81
CA ARG A 9 -6.65 -11.23 -7.50
C ARG A 9 -6.66 -9.72 -7.65
N ASN A 10 -6.18 -9.19 -8.78
CA ASN A 10 -6.18 -7.76 -9.06
C ASN A 10 -7.49 -7.23 -9.64
N GLN A 11 -8.42 -8.09 -10.08
CA GLN A 11 -9.75 -7.66 -10.52
C GLN A 11 -10.42 -6.74 -9.48
N CYS A 12 -11.31 -5.86 -9.92
CA CYS A 12 -12.07 -5.02 -8.99
C CYS A 12 -12.97 -5.89 -8.11
N GLN A 13 -13.04 -5.56 -6.82
CA GLN A 13 -13.78 -6.34 -5.82
C GLN A 13 -15.07 -5.64 -5.36
N LEU A 14 -15.39 -4.48 -5.95
CA LEU A 14 -16.59 -3.69 -5.64
C LEU A 14 -17.85 -4.24 -6.33
N PHE A 15 -18.18 -5.50 -6.02
CA PHE A 15 -19.44 -6.15 -6.40
C PHE A 15 -20.27 -6.50 -5.16
N GLY A 16 -21.54 -6.88 -5.34
CA GLY A 16 -22.40 -7.33 -4.25
C GLY A 16 -22.48 -6.32 -3.10
N GLY A 17 -22.22 -6.76 -1.86
CA GLY A 17 -22.28 -5.87 -0.69
C GLY A 17 -21.22 -4.76 -0.69
N GLN A 18 -20.03 -5.03 -1.23
CA GLN A 18 -18.95 -4.03 -1.35
C GLN A 18 -19.24 -2.96 -2.41
N ALA A 19 -20.18 -3.18 -3.34
CA ALA A 19 -20.58 -2.16 -4.30
C ALA A 19 -21.30 -0.95 -3.65
N ARG A 20 -21.93 -1.14 -2.47
CA ARG A 20 -22.60 -0.08 -1.68
C ARG A 20 -21.84 0.34 -0.42
N GLN A 21 -20.89 -0.48 0.01
CA GLN A 21 -20.03 -0.21 1.17
C GLN A 21 -18.74 -1.00 1.03
N GLY A 22 -17.85 -0.49 0.20
CA GLY A 22 -16.52 -1.01 0.04
C GLY A 22 -15.59 -0.03 -0.64
N TYR A 23 -14.30 -0.30 -0.47
CA TYR A 23 -13.24 0.29 -1.25
C TYR A 23 -12.47 -0.81 -1.99
N ASP A 24 -11.85 -0.41 -3.08
CA ASP A 24 -10.87 -1.18 -3.80
C ASP A 24 -9.80 -0.20 -4.24
N TRP A 25 -8.58 -0.39 -3.72
CA TRP A 25 -7.46 0.45 -4.08
C TRP A 25 -6.40 -0.32 -4.83
N TRP A 26 -5.62 0.41 -5.61
CA TRP A 26 -4.43 -0.07 -6.28
C TRP A 26 -3.29 0.88 -5.97
N TRP A 27 -2.34 0.42 -5.17
CA TRP A 27 -1.28 1.23 -4.60
C TRP A 27 0.08 0.84 -5.17
N HIS A 28 0.89 1.87 -5.41
CA HIS A 28 2.21 1.79 -6.01
C HIS A 28 3.17 2.68 -5.23
N SER A 29 4.36 2.17 -4.93
CA SER A 29 5.46 2.99 -4.41
C SER A 29 6.77 2.64 -5.09
N PHE A 30 7.64 3.63 -5.22
CA PHE A 30 8.93 3.51 -5.89
C PHE A 30 9.83 4.70 -5.56
N THR A 31 11.09 4.58 -5.95
CA THR A 31 12.13 5.58 -5.84
C THR A 31 12.44 6.17 -7.21
N ALA A 32 12.65 7.48 -7.26
CA ALA A 32 13.11 8.19 -8.45
C ALA A 32 14.30 9.09 -8.12
N HIS A 33 15.02 9.53 -9.14
CA HIS A 33 16.18 10.41 -9.00
C HIS A 33 15.91 11.74 -9.69
N ASN A 34 16.13 12.86 -8.99
CA ASN A 34 16.03 14.18 -9.57
C ASN A 34 16.96 14.27 -10.81
N ALA A 35 16.42 14.72 -11.94
CA ALA A 35 17.12 14.69 -13.22
C ALA A 35 18.34 15.62 -13.26
N GLU A 36 18.37 16.66 -12.45
CA GLU A 36 19.47 17.64 -12.39
C GLU A 36 20.48 17.28 -11.30
N THR A 37 20.02 16.93 -10.10
CA THR A 37 20.90 16.73 -8.93
C THR A 37 21.28 15.27 -8.69
N GLY A 38 20.55 14.33 -9.28
CA GLY A 38 20.69 12.90 -9.01
C GLY A 38 20.17 12.46 -7.64
N GLN A 39 19.67 13.39 -6.82
CA GLN A 39 19.17 13.09 -5.48
C GLN A 39 17.95 12.17 -5.54
N GLU A 40 17.96 11.19 -4.65
CA GLU A 40 16.90 10.20 -4.53
C GLU A 40 15.67 10.79 -3.83
N LYS A 41 14.48 10.46 -4.32
CA LYS A 41 13.21 10.77 -3.66
C LYS A 41 12.20 9.62 -3.85
N PRO A 42 11.53 9.17 -2.78
CA PRO A 42 10.52 8.13 -2.88
C PRO A 42 9.12 8.73 -3.16
N PHE A 43 8.34 8.04 -3.97
CA PHE A 43 7.03 8.44 -4.48
C PHE A 43 5.99 7.34 -4.28
N PHE A 44 4.72 7.74 -4.28
CA PHE A 44 3.58 6.83 -4.32
C PHE A 44 2.49 7.33 -5.26
N ILE A 45 1.71 6.38 -5.79
CA ILE A 45 0.54 6.58 -6.64
C ILE A 45 -0.53 5.58 -6.22
N GLU A 46 -1.78 6.03 -6.10
CA GLU A 46 -2.92 5.23 -5.71
C GLU A 46 -4.16 5.58 -6.54
N PHE A 47 -4.84 4.55 -7.01
CA PHE A 47 -6.20 4.64 -7.55
C PHE A 47 -7.16 3.98 -6.56
N PHE A 48 -8.03 4.76 -5.93
CA PHE A 48 -8.96 4.33 -4.89
C PHE A 48 -10.40 4.46 -5.36
N LEU A 49 -11.09 3.34 -5.57
CA LEU A 49 -12.50 3.29 -5.92
C LEU A 49 -13.35 3.08 -4.66
N CYS A 50 -14.48 3.77 -4.57
CA CYS A 50 -15.39 3.66 -3.44
C CYS A 50 -16.86 3.63 -3.87
N ASN A 51 -17.61 2.64 -3.38
CA ASN A 51 -19.07 2.54 -3.46
C ASN A 51 -19.69 2.88 -4.83
N PRO A 52 -19.43 2.11 -5.90
CA PRO A 52 -19.94 2.39 -7.25
C PRO A 52 -21.46 2.52 -7.36
N GLU A 53 -22.23 1.74 -6.60
CA GLU A 53 -23.70 1.78 -6.68
C GLU A 53 -24.32 3.05 -6.08
N LEU A 54 -23.52 3.88 -5.41
CA LEU A 54 -23.93 5.17 -4.84
C LEU A 54 -23.41 6.37 -5.65
N GLY A 55 -22.79 6.09 -6.80
CA GLY A 55 -22.11 7.09 -7.62
C GLY A 55 -23.03 7.95 -8.47
N GLY A 56 -22.41 8.84 -9.23
CA GLY A 56 -23.08 9.75 -10.17
C GLY A 56 -22.04 10.64 -10.86
N ASP A 57 -22.47 11.82 -11.29
CA ASP A 57 -21.62 12.77 -12.04
C ASP A 57 -20.59 13.49 -11.19
N LYS A 58 -20.75 13.50 -9.86
CA LYS A 58 -19.86 14.21 -8.94
C LYS A 58 -19.41 13.27 -7.82
N PRO A 59 -18.18 13.46 -7.28
CA PRO A 59 -17.74 12.72 -6.11
C PRO A 59 -18.61 13.07 -4.90
N VAL A 60 -18.92 12.06 -4.09
CA VAL A 60 -19.67 12.20 -2.84
C VAL A 60 -18.72 11.97 -1.66
N PHE A 61 -18.63 12.94 -0.76
CA PHE A 61 -17.79 12.87 0.45
C PHE A 61 -18.66 12.58 1.67
N GLY A 62 -18.62 11.35 2.19
CA GLY A 62 -19.48 10.95 3.33
C GLY A 62 -19.09 11.64 4.64
N GLN A 63 -17.86 12.15 4.74
CA GLN A 63 -17.29 12.70 5.95
C GLN A 63 -17.81 14.10 6.29
N LEU A 64 -18.45 14.75 5.31
CA LEU A 64 -19.12 16.04 5.49
C LEU A 64 -20.22 15.92 6.54
N PRO A 65 -20.38 16.90 7.46
CA PRO A 65 -21.38 16.86 8.52
C PRO A 65 -22.79 16.56 8.03
N GLU A 66 -23.23 17.24 6.96
CA GLU A 66 -24.55 17.04 6.37
C GLU A 66 -24.76 15.62 5.83
N ASN A 67 -23.72 15.03 5.24
CA ASN A 67 -23.77 13.67 4.71
C ASN A 67 -23.76 12.64 5.84
N LYS A 68 -23.02 12.87 6.92
CA LYS A 68 -23.08 12.03 8.13
C LYS A 68 -24.47 12.01 8.74
N GLU A 69 -25.11 13.17 8.88
CA GLU A 69 -26.48 13.29 9.41
C GLU A 69 -27.49 12.53 8.55
N LYS A 70 -27.37 12.66 7.23
CA LYS A 70 -28.23 11.98 6.24
C LYS A 70 -27.81 10.52 5.99
N LYS A 71 -26.74 10.03 6.62
CA LYS A 71 -26.14 8.70 6.40
C LYS A 71 -25.77 8.44 4.93
N ILE A 72 -25.41 9.49 4.21
CA ILE A 72 -24.87 9.43 2.85
C ILE A 72 -23.43 8.93 2.93
N LYS A 73 -23.13 7.85 2.21
CA LYS A 73 -21.80 7.24 2.15
C LYS A 73 -20.98 7.88 1.03
N PRO A 74 -19.63 7.83 1.12
CA PRO A 74 -18.79 8.34 0.05
C PRO A 74 -18.98 7.54 -1.23
N SER A 75 -18.74 8.15 -2.38
CA SER A 75 -18.72 7.46 -3.67
C SER A 75 -17.91 8.26 -4.69
N TYR A 76 -16.80 7.70 -5.14
CA TYR A 76 -15.86 8.36 -6.05
C TYR A 76 -14.77 7.39 -6.54
N LEU A 77 -14.06 7.82 -7.58
CA LEU A 77 -12.64 7.51 -7.75
C LEU A 77 -11.82 8.64 -7.11
N MET A 78 -10.86 8.29 -6.25
CA MET A 78 -9.79 9.18 -5.82
C MET A 78 -8.49 8.73 -6.48
N ILE A 79 -7.82 9.64 -7.18
CA ILE A 79 -6.44 9.45 -7.59
C ILE A 79 -5.59 10.22 -6.59
N LYS A 80 -4.71 9.52 -5.88
CA LYS A 80 -3.77 10.08 -4.91
C LYS A 80 -2.36 9.86 -5.43
N ALA A 81 -1.53 10.89 -5.43
CA ALA A 81 -0.11 10.75 -5.72
C ALA A 81 0.71 11.73 -4.87
N GLY A 82 1.98 11.40 -4.64
CA GLY A 82 2.82 12.21 -3.78
C GLY A 82 4.21 11.65 -3.57
N CYS A 83 4.91 12.23 -2.59
CA CYS A 83 6.27 11.84 -2.23
C CYS A 83 6.49 11.87 -0.72
N TRP A 84 7.49 11.11 -0.27
CA TRP A 84 8.00 11.17 1.09
C TRP A 84 9.38 11.85 1.14
N GLY A 85 9.95 11.94 2.36
CA GLY A 85 11.17 12.71 2.59
C GLY A 85 10.90 14.20 2.79
N GLU A 86 11.94 15.03 2.62
CA GLU A 86 11.80 16.47 2.72
C GLU A 86 10.79 17.02 1.69
N GLY A 87 9.88 17.87 2.18
CA GLY A 87 8.75 18.36 1.38
C GLY A 87 7.71 17.28 1.06
N ALA A 88 7.56 16.26 1.93
CA ALA A 88 6.54 15.22 1.79
C ALA A 88 5.15 15.83 1.58
N LYS A 89 4.39 15.27 0.65
CA LYS A 89 3.03 15.71 0.33
C LYS A 89 2.21 14.59 -0.30
N GLN A 90 0.89 14.70 -0.18
CA GLN A 90 -0.10 13.87 -0.85
C GLN A 90 -1.06 14.82 -1.58
N ILE A 91 -1.34 14.56 -2.86
CA ILE A 91 -2.21 15.37 -3.70
C ILE A 91 -3.30 14.48 -4.26
N HIS A 92 -4.56 14.89 -4.15
CA HIS A 92 -5.72 14.12 -4.58
C HIS A 92 -6.54 14.86 -5.64
N ASN A 93 -7.04 14.12 -6.62
CA ASN A 93 -8.22 14.52 -7.39
C ASN A 93 -9.32 13.47 -7.24
N PHE A 94 -10.57 13.94 -7.22
CA PHE A 94 -11.76 13.10 -7.07
C PHE A 94 -12.64 13.21 -8.30
N TYR A 95 -13.24 12.10 -8.68
CA TYR A 95 -14.09 11.98 -9.86
C TYR A 95 -15.37 11.23 -9.52
N GLY A 96 -16.49 11.66 -10.11
CA GLY A 96 -17.74 10.91 -10.06
C GLY A 96 -17.63 9.62 -10.89
N TRP A 97 -18.42 8.61 -10.52
CA TRP A 97 -18.42 7.32 -11.23
C TRP A 97 -18.84 7.41 -12.70
N ASN A 98 -19.63 8.41 -13.09
CA ASN A 98 -20.03 8.60 -14.49
C ASN A 98 -18.91 9.20 -15.35
N GLU A 99 -17.82 9.69 -14.75
CA GLU A 99 -16.67 10.26 -15.46
C GLU A 99 -15.58 9.22 -15.78
N ILE A 100 -15.67 8.02 -15.19
CA ILE A 100 -14.58 7.05 -15.19
C ILE A 100 -14.91 5.80 -16.01
N GLU A 101 -13.89 5.25 -16.65
CA GLU A 101 -13.95 3.95 -17.32
C GLU A 101 -13.22 2.92 -16.45
N VAL A 102 -13.94 1.89 -16.00
CA VAL A 102 -13.35 0.81 -15.18
C VAL A 102 -13.63 -0.54 -15.83
N ASN A 103 -12.57 -1.23 -16.26
CA ASN A 103 -12.67 -2.65 -16.55
C ASN A 103 -12.59 -3.41 -15.23
N MET A 104 -13.74 -3.73 -14.64
CA MET A 104 -13.84 -4.44 -13.36
C MET A 104 -13.27 -5.87 -13.38
N GLY A 105 -13.05 -6.43 -14.58
CA GLY A 105 -12.62 -7.81 -14.79
C GLY A 105 -11.10 -8.00 -14.77
N VAL A 106 -10.63 -8.97 -15.57
CA VAL A 106 -9.21 -9.28 -15.75
C VAL A 106 -8.89 -9.17 -17.24
N PRO A 107 -7.95 -8.30 -17.66
CA PRO A 107 -7.14 -7.43 -16.82
C PRO A 107 -7.96 -6.29 -16.19
N TYR A 108 -7.65 -5.95 -14.94
CA TYR A 108 -8.22 -4.79 -14.25
C TYR A 108 -7.60 -3.50 -14.81
N SER A 109 -8.42 -2.48 -15.04
CA SER A 109 -7.93 -1.15 -15.41
C SER A 109 -8.90 -0.06 -14.98
N VAL A 110 -8.35 1.12 -14.68
CA VAL A 110 -9.11 2.33 -14.38
C VAL A 110 -8.60 3.44 -15.29
N LYS A 111 -9.50 4.26 -15.81
CA LYS A 111 -9.19 5.44 -16.62
C LYS A 111 -10.15 6.58 -16.33
N VAL A 112 -9.63 7.81 -16.31
CA VAL A 112 -10.42 9.06 -16.27
C VAL A 112 -9.62 10.17 -16.97
N GLY A 113 -10.15 10.68 -18.08
CA GLY A 113 -9.38 11.57 -18.97
C GLY A 113 -8.04 10.92 -19.38
N ASP A 114 -6.94 11.61 -19.10
CA ASP A 114 -5.57 11.15 -19.37
C ASP A 114 -4.96 10.29 -18.25
N ASN A 115 -5.62 10.19 -17.09
CA ASN A 115 -5.19 9.32 -16.01
C ASN A 115 -5.60 7.88 -16.32
N TYR A 116 -4.67 6.93 -16.25
CA TYR A 116 -4.98 5.52 -16.33
C TYR A 116 -3.99 4.63 -15.60
N ILE A 117 -4.47 3.43 -15.26
CA ILE A 117 -3.68 2.38 -14.62
C ILE A 117 -4.06 1.01 -15.17
N THR A 118 -3.05 0.17 -15.38
CA THR A 118 -3.15 -1.22 -15.80
C THR A 118 -2.10 -2.05 -15.05
N GLU A 119 -2.04 -3.36 -15.30
CA GLU A 119 -1.00 -4.22 -14.74
C GLU A 119 0.43 -3.82 -15.12
N ALA A 120 0.62 -3.16 -16.28
CA ALA A 120 1.92 -2.94 -16.90
C ALA A 120 2.29 -1.46 -17.11
N ARG A 121 1.36 -0.53 -16.87
CA ARG A 121 1.59 0.91 -17.05
C ARG A 121 0.63 1.75 -16.22
N THR A 122 1.12 2.88 -15.73
CA THR A 122 0.31 3.95 -15.12
C THR A 122 0.78 5.30 -15.64
N CYS A 123 -0.16 6.19 -15.91
CA CYS A 123 0.10 7.56 -16.34
C CYS A 123 -0.97 8.46 -15.76
N GLY A 124 -0.62 9.69 -15.44
CA GLY A 124 -1.58 10.62 -14.88
C GLY A 124 -0.98 11.92 -14.38
N LYS A 125 -1.87 12.77 -13.89
CA LYS A 125 -1.57 14.04 -13.26
C LYS A 125 -2.61 14.32 -12.20
N VAL A 126 -2.15 14.73 -11.03
CA VAL A 126 -2.99 15.34 -10.00
C VAL A 126 -2.50 16.73 -9.65
N VAL A 127 -3.44 17.64 -9.43
CA VAL A 127 -3.16 19.04 -9.12
C VAL A 127 -4.21 19.58 -8.15
N LEU A 128 -3.75 20.34 -7.16
CA LEU A 128 -4.61 21.11 -6.27
C LEU A 128 -3.92 22.40 -5.85
N SER A 129 -4.64 23.52 -5.94
CA SER A 129 -4.13 24.82 -5.52
C SER A 129 -4.07 24.93 -3.99
N GLU A 130 -3.25 25.85 -3.47
CA GLU A 130 -3.22 26.14 -2.03
C GLU A 130 -4.58 26.66 -1.53
N GLU A 131 -5.25 27.48 -2.34
CA GLU A 131 -6.56 28.03 -2.03
C GLU A 131 -7.61 26.91 -1.90
N ASP A 132 -7.66 25.98 -2.86
CA ASP A 132 -8.61 24.87 -2.84
C ASP A 132 -8.31 23.90 -1.71
N ALA A 133 -7.03 23.58 -1.44
CA ALA A 133 -6.65 22.71 -0.33
C ALA A 133 -7.07 23.28 1.03
N GLN A 134 -7.07 24.60 1.19
CA GLN A 134 -7.53 25.26 2.41
C GLN A 134 -9.06 25.37 2.49
N LYS A 135 -9.73 25.68 1.37
CA LYS A 135 -11.20 25.85 1.31
C LYS A 135 -11.96 24.53 1.34
N HIS A 136 -11.34 23.45 0.87
CA HIS A 136 -11.97 22.14 0.70
C HIS A 136 -11.23 21.05 1.50
N PRO A 137 -11.26 21.08 2.84
CA PRO A 137 -10.64 20.06 3.68
C PRO A 137 -11.19 18.64 3.43
N GLU A 138 -12.41 18.53 2.88
CA GLU A 138 -13.02 17.26 2.45
C GLU A 138 -12.25 16.54 1.34
N TYR A 139 -11.38 17.23 0.60
CA TYR A 139 -10.50 16.61 -0.39
C TYR A 139 -9.34 15.83 0.27
N MET A 140 -9.11 16.00 1.57
CA MET A 140 -8.08 15.28 2.32
C MET A 140 -6.66 15.42 1.74
N SER A 141 -6.43 16.48 0.96
CA SER A 141 -5.27 16.65 0.09
C SER A 141 -4.41 17.83 0.53
N GLY A 142 -3.11 17.75 0.27
CA GLY A 142 -2.24 18.93 0.22
C GLY A 142 -2.31 19.61 -1.15
N ALA A 143 -1.65 20.77 -1.25
CA ALA A 143 -1.48 21.49 -2.50
C ALA A 143 -0.22 21.04 -3.26
N GLY A 144 -0.23 21.24 -4.57
CA GLY A 144 0.89 20.97 -5.47
C GLY A 144 0.44 20.32 -6.77
N GLU A 145 1.44 19.95 -7.57
CA GLU A 145 1.24 19.25 -8.83
C GLU A 145 2.20 18.06 -8.92
N ILE A 146 1.67 16.91 -9.30
CA ILE A 146 2.48 15.75 -9.69
C ILE A 146 1.90 15.10 -10.94
N SER A 147 2.77 14.76 -11.89
CA SER A 147 2.43 13.96 -13.06
C SER A 147 3.45 12.85 -13.29
N TRP A 148 3.02 11.77 -13.95
CA TRP A 148 3.84 10.58 -14.16
C TRP A 148 3.48 9.86 -15.45
N ASP A 149 4.45 9.12 -15.99
CA ASP A 149 4.25 8.08 -17.00
C ASP A 149 5.26 6.96 -16.72
N LEU A 150 4.76 5.81 -16.27
CA LEU A 150 5.57 4.72 -15.73
C LEU A 150 5.16 3.39 -16.32
N LYS A 151 6.14 2.65 -16.84
CA LYS A 151 6.03 1.21 -17.09
C LYS A 151 6.20 0.46 -15.77
N ILE A 152 5.53 -0.69 -15.66
CA ILE A 152 5.47 -1.51 -14.44
C ILE A 152 5.88 -2.95 -14.80
N SER A 153 6.88 -3.48 -14.11
CA SER A 153 7.33 -4.87 -14.25
C SER A 153 7.40 -5.57 -12.89
N LYS A 154 6.36 -6.34 -12.56
CA LYS A 154 6.23 -7.07 -11.31
C LYS A 154 7.08 -8.34 -11.36
N LYS A 155 8.00 -8.52 -10.40
CA LYS A 155 9.00 -9.60 -10.40
C LYS A 155 8.69 -10.69 -9.39
N VAL A 156 8.20 -10.29 -8.22
CA VAL A 156 7.86 -11.20 -7.12
C VAL A 156 6.47 -10.84 -6.65
N ALA A 157 5.59 -11.83 -6.60
CA ALA A 157 4.25 -11.70 -6.06
C ALA A 157 4.18 -12.24 -4.63
N PHE A 158 3.34 -11.68 -3.78
CA PHE A 158 2.90 -12.24 -2.51
C PHE A 158 1.42 -12.60 -2.56
N ASN A 159 1.12 -13.82 -3.00
CA ASN A 159 -0.20 -14.39 -2.79
C ASN A 159 -0.38 -14.77 -1.32
N VAL A 160 -1.22 -14.04 -0.59
CA VAL A 160 -1.59 -14.33 0.81
C VAL A 160 -2.38 -15.65 0.99
N GLY A 161 -2.45 -16.49 -0.04
CA GLY A 161 -2.96 -17.86 0.03
C GLY A 161 -4.48 -17.96 -0.05
N TYR A 162 -5.03 -18.93 0.69
CA TYR A 162 -6.44 -19.30 0.67
C TYR A 162 -7.39 -18.22 1.21
N GLY A 163 -6.93 -17.39 2.16
CA GLY A 163 -7.73 -16.32 2.76
C GLY A 163 -8.23 -15.29 1.74
N ALA A 164 -7.48 -15.04 0.67
CA ALA A 164 -7.90 -14.21 -0.46
C ALA A 164 -8.21 -15.04 -1.72
N GLY A 165 -8.52 -16.33 -1.59
CA GLY A 165 -8.91 -17.20 -2.70
C GLY A 165 -10.29 -16.84 -3.27
N LYS A 166 -10.60 -17.33 -4.48
CA LYS A 166 -11.84 -17.02 -5.22
C LYS A 166 -13.12 -17.14 -4.38
N LEU A 167 -13.23 -18.19 -3.56
CA LEU A 167 -14.38 -18.41 -2.69
C LEU A 167 -14.53 -17.30 -1.64
N PHE A 168 -13.47 -16.95 -0.91
CA PHE A 168 -13.52 -15.92 0.14
C PHE A 168 -13.76 -14.53 -0.42
N ARG A 169 -13.18 -14.23 -1.59
CA ARG A 169 -13.46 -12.98 -2.33
C ARG A 169 -14.94 -12.91 -2.72
N LYS A 170 -15.48 -13.98 -3.32
CA LYS A 170 -16.90 -14.05 -3.72
C LYS A 170 -17.84 -13.92 -2.51
N LEU A 171 -17.48 -14.51 -1.37
CA LEU A 171 -18.25 -14.42 -0.13
C LEU A 171 -18.03 -13.11 0.64
N GLN A 172 -17.03 -12.31 0.26
CA GLN A 172 -16.61 -11.10 0.99
C GLN A 172 -16.39 -11.38 2.49
N ALA A 173 -15.73 -12.51 2.76
CA ALA A 173 -15.65 -13.09 4.10
C ALA A 173 -14.79 -12.29 5.09
N PHE A 174 -13.84 -11.51 4.59
CA PHE A 174 -12.98 -10.63 5.41
C PHE A 174 -13.44 -9.18 5.29
N GLU A 175 -13.28 -8.43 6.37
CA GLU A 175 -13.52 -6.98 6.36
C GLU A 175 -12.50 -6.24 5.48
N MET A 176 -11.28 -6.76 5.41
CA MET A 176 -10.17 -6.26 4.59
C MET A 176 -9.40 -7.43 3.99
N PHE A 177 -9.11 -7.33 2.70
CA PHE A 177 -8.29 -8.26 1.94
C PHE A 177 -7.08 -7.53 1.37
N TRP A 178 -6.02 -8.27 1.12
CA TRP A 178 -4.76 -7.72 0.63
C TRP A 178 -4.09 -8.71 -0.31
N HIS A 179 -3.47 -8.19 -1.38
CA HIS A 179 -2.70 -8.97 -2.35
C HIS A 179 -1.63 -8.09 -2.99
N ALA A 180 -0.36 -8.49 -2.89
CA ALA A 180 0.72 -7.82 -3.59
C ALA A 180 1.10 -8.62 -4.83
N GLU A 181 0.57 -8.26 -6.00
CA GLU A 181 1.01 -8.87 -7.27
C GLU A 181 2.48 -8.53 -7.57
N GLY A 182 2.96 -7.41 -7.04
CA GLY A 182 4.33 -6.95 -7.19
C GLY A 182 4.93 -6.52 -5.86
N MET A 183 5.08 -7.45 -4.89
CA MET A 183 5.84 -7.17 -3.66
C MET A 183 7.26 -6.68 -4.00
N LYS A 184 7.83 -7.14 -5.13
CA LYS A 184 8.96 -6.51 -5.82
C LYS A 184 8.53 -6.10 -7.22
N THR A 185 8.66 -4.81 -7.53
CA THR A 185 8.27 -4.22 -8.81
C THR A 185 9.37 -3.30 -9.32
N GLU A 186 9.72 -3.46 -10.59
CA GLU A 186 10.56 -2.50 -11.30
C GLU A 186 9.67 -1.48 -12.01
N TYR A 187 10.04 -0.21 -11.88
CA TYR A 187 9.40 0.89 -12.59
C TYR A 187 10.39 1.56 -13.53
N GLU A 188 9.90 2.07 -14.66
CA GLU A 188 10.69 2.82 -15.63
C GLU A 188 9.85 3.98 -16.16
N GLY A 189 10.43 5.17 -16.20
CA GLY A 189 9.77 6.34 -16.79
C GLY A 189 10.13 7.62 -16.06
N GLU A 190 9.17 8.54 -15.99
CA GLU A 190 9.41 9.89 -15.51
C GLU A 190 8.29 10.36 -14.58
N ILE A 191 8.67 11.21 -13.62
CA ILE A 191 7.77 11.95 -12.75
C ILE A 191 8.13 13.42 -12.79
N PHE A 192 7.11 14.27 -12.77
CA PHE A 192 7.26 15.70 -12.55
C PHE A 192 6.55 16.06 -11.25
N LEU A 193 7.29 16.63 -10.30
CA LEU A 193 6.77 17.13 -9.03
C LEU A 193 7.04 18.63 -8.95
N ASP A 194 5.98 19.44 -8.93
CA ASP A 194 6.05 20.90 -8.87
C ASP A 194 7.04 21.50 -9.89
N GLY A 195 6.99 21.00 -11.12
CA GLY A 195 7.88 21.40 -12.23
C GLY A 195 9.26 20.74 -12.24
N GLN A 196 9.67 20.03 -11.18
CA GLN A 196 10.94 19.32 -11.15
C GLN A 196 10.81 17.92 -11.74
N LYS A 197 11.74 17.56 -12.63
CA LYS A 197 11.79 16.26 -13.28
C LYS A 197 12.56 15.22 -12.46
N TYR A 198 12.01 14.02 -12.37
CA TYR A 198 12.61 12.85 -11.75
C TYR A 198 12.60 11.67 -12.72
N LEU A 199 13.70 10.92 -12.76
CA LEU A 199 13.87 9.73 -13.58
C LEU A 199 13.69 8.48 -12.73
N VAL A 200 12.85 7.57 -13.20
CA VAL A 200 12.62 6.26 -12.57
C VAL A 200 13.32 5.21 -13.40
N LYS A 201 14.24 4.46 -12.77
CA LYS A 201 15.02 3.40 -13.41
C LYS A 201 14.72 2.06 -12.76
N PRO A 202 14.55 0.97 -13.53
CA PRO A 202 14.24 -0.35 -12.98
C PRO A 202 15.17 -0.79 -11.84
N GLU A 203 16.46 -0.50 -11.97
CA GLU A 203 17.50 -1.00 -11.07
C GLU A 203 17.51 -0.30 -9.70
N THR A 204 16.97 0.91 -9.64
CA THR A 204 16.97 1.77 -8.44
C THR A 204 15.57 2.22 -8.04
N SER A 205 14.51 1.69 -8.66
CA SER A 205 13.14 2.08 -8.34
C SER A 205 12.64 1.49 -7.03
N TYR A 206 13.28 0.44 -6.49
CA TYR A 206 12.92 -0.24 -5.24
C TYR A 206 11.42 -0.44 -5.03
N GLY A 207 10.73 -0.84 -6.10
CA GLY A 207 9.29 -0.62 -6.21
C GLY A 207 8.44 -1.72 -5.57
N TYR A 208 7.21 -1.33 -5.23
CA TYR A 208 6.16 -2.17 -4.67
C TYR A 208 4.82 -1.86 -5.35
N ALA A 209 3.96 -2.87 -5.48
CA ALA A 209 2.61 -2.74 -6.03
C ALA A 209 1.64 -3.76 -5.42
N ASP A 210 0.54 -3.28 -4.85
CA ASP A 210 -0.48 -4.11 -4.26
C ASP A 210 -1.91 -3.61 -4.49
N LYS A 211 -2.85 -4.46 -4.08
CA LYS A 211 -4.26 -4.13 -3.93
C LYS A 211 -4.74 -4.45 -2.53
N ASN A 212 -5.57 -3.57 -2.01
CA ASN A 212 -6.35 -3.78 -0.80
C ASN A 212 -7.80 -3.44 -1.10
N TRP A 213 -8.71 -4.22 -0.55
CA TRP A 213 -10.14 -4.00 -0.73
C TRP A 213 -10.90 -4.52 0.47
N GLY A 214 -12.05 -3.94 0.74
CA GLY A 214 -12.76 -4.27 1.96
C GLY A 214 -13.96 -3.39 2.21
N LYS A 215 -14.58 -3.57 3.38
CA LYS A 215 -15.70 -2.74 3.87
C LYS A 215 -15.24 -1.70 4.90
N ASP A 216 -14.06 -1.88 5.46
CA ASP A 216 -13.43 -0.98 6.42
C ASP A 216 -11.90 -1.20 6.43
N PHE A 217 -11.18 -0.28 7.07
CA PHE A 217 -9.74 -0.40 7.26
C PHE A 217 -9.41 -1.27 8.47
N THR A 218 -8.18 -1.76 8.53
CA THR A 218 -7.71 -2.48 9.72
C THR A 218 -7.22 -1.51 10.79
N SER A 219 -7.31 -1.92 12.06
CA SER A 219 -6.75 -1.19 13.20
C SER A 219 -6.25 -2.21 14.23
N PRO A 220 -4.94 -2.25 14.55
CA PRO A 220 -3.88 -1.43 13.96
C PRO A 220 -3.67 -1.68 12.47
N TRP A 221 -3.19 -0.65 11.79
CA TRP A 221 -2.67 -0.67 10.43
C TRP A 221 -1.15 -0.82 10.48
N VAL A 222 -0.62 -1.82 9.79
CA VAL A 222 0.83 -2.03 9.64
C VAL A 222 1.11 -2.39 8.19
N TRP A 223 2.09 -1.73 7.58
CA TRP A 223 2.72 -2.15 6.34
C TRP A 223 4.23 -1.87 6.40
N LEU A 224 5.06 -2.85 6.03
CA LEU A 224 6.51 -2.72 5.87
C LEU A 224 6.96 -3.49 4.63
N SER A 225 7.60 -2.85 3.67
CA SER A 225 8.14 -3.53 2.48
C SER A 225 9.43 -2.90 1.99
N SER A 226 10.38 -3.72 1.53
CA SER A 226 11.57 -3.26 0.82
C SER A 226 12.19 -4.35 -0.04
N CYS A 227 12.76 -3.95 -1.17
CA CYS A 227 13.67 -4.74 -1.99
C CYS A 227 15.07 -4.09 -2.14
N ASN A 228 15.36 -3.01 -1.41
CA ASN A 228 16.73 -2.49 -1.25
C ASN A 228 17.40 -3.16 -0.05
N LEU A 229 18.00 -4.32 -0.31
CA LEU A 229 18.46 -5.25 0.72
C LEU A 229 19.94 -5.57 0.55
N THR A 230 20.70 -5.49 1.64
CA THR A 230 22.13 -5.86 1.67
C THR A 230 22.36 -6.94 2.71
N SER A 231 22.91 -8.07 2.29
CA SER A 231 23.30 -9.17 3.17
C SER A 231 24.54 -8.78 3.97
N ARG A 232 24.47 -8.89 5.30
CA ARG A 232 25.66 -8.72 6.16
C ARG A 232 26.52 -9.98 6.18
N VAL A 233 25.93 -11.16 6.00
CA VAL A 233 26.68 -12.42 5.95
C VAL A 233 27.47 -12.55 4.65
N LEU A 234 26.88 -12.17 3.51
CA LEU A 234 27.53 -12.26 2.20
C LEU A 234 28.29 -10.98 1.82
N GLY A 235 28.03 -9.85 2.51
CA GLY A 235 28.68 -8.56 2.21
C GLY A 235 28.30 -7.97 0.86
N ARG A 236 27.11 -8.27 0.34
CA ARG A 236 26.65 -7.83 -1.00
C ARG A 236 25.17 -7.48 -1.04
N GLN A 237 24.78 -6.69 -2.03
CA GLN A 237 23.37 -6.42 -2.33
C GLN A 237 22.64 -7.69 -2.79
N LEU A 238 21.38 -7.82 -2.40
CA LEU A 238 20.51 -8.95 -2.70
C LEU A 238 19.53 -8.59 -3.82
N HIS A 239 19.92 -8.88 -5.06
CA HIS A 239 19.15 -8.48 -6.25
C HIS A 239 17.92 -9.35 -6.51
N ASP A 240 17.85 -10.59 -6.00
CA ASP A 240 16.66 -11.45 -6.10
C ASP A 240 16.02 -11.63 -4.73
N SER A 241 15.86 -10.52 -4.00
CA SER A 241 15.25 -10.51 -2.68
C SER A 241 14.27 -9.36 -2.45
N VAL A 242 13.32 -9.60 -1.55
CA VAL A 242 12.31 -8.65 -1.09
C VAL A 242 11.59 -9.17 0.15
N PHE A 243 11.15 -8.29 1.04
CA PHE A 243 10.21 -8.64 2.10
C PHE A 243 8.98 -7.75 2.09
N ASP A 244 7.91 -8.27 2.68
CA ASP A 244 6.64 -7.57 2.83
C ASP A 244 5.92 -8.05 4.09
N ILE A 245 5.36 -7.13 4.86
CA ILE A 245 4.68 -7.33 6.14
C ILE A 245 3.46 -6.43 6.15
N GLY A 246 2.27 -7.00 6.35
CA GLY A 246 1.02 -6.24 6.32
C GLY A 246 -0.06 -6.77 7.26
N GLY A 247 -0.98 -5.89 7.64
CA GLY A 247 -2.23 -6.24 8.34
C GLY A 247 -2.35 -5.59 9.72
N GLY A 248 -2.90 -6.34 10.68
CA GLY A 248 -2.95 -5.92 12.09
C GLY A 248 -4.15 -6.48 12.85
N ARG A 249 -5.37 -6.37 12.31
CA ARG A 249 -6.57 -6.99 12.91
C ARG A 249 -7.53 -7.52 11.84
N PRO A 250 -7.23 -8.67 11.22
CA PRO A 250 -8.14 -9.31 10.27
C PRO A 250 -9.44 -9.72 10.98
N LYS A 251 -10.57 -9.36 10.38
CA LYS A 251 -11.92 -9.75 10.85
C LYS A 251 -12.60 -10.67 9.83
N VAL A 252 -13.15 -11.78 10.32
CA VAL A 252 -13.93 -12.77 9.56
C VAL A 252 -15.29 -12.93 10.22
N GLY A 253 -16.33 -12.38 9.60
CA GLY A 253 -17.65 -12.31 10.23
C GLY A 253 -17.57 -11.69 11.64
N PRO A 254 -18.02 -12.39 12.71
CA PRO A 254 -17.95 -11.88 14.08
C PRO A 254 -16.58 -12.04 14.76
N ILE A 255 -15.62 -12.74 14.14
CA ILE A 255 -14.33 -13.07 14.76
C ILE A 255 -13.28 -12.04 14.33
N ALA A 256 -12.67 -11.36 15.30
CA ALA A 256 -11.52 -10.49 15.08
C ALA A 256 -10.25 -11.13 15.67
N LEU A 257 -9.22 -11.32 14.83
CA LEU A 257 -7.93 -11.82 15.31
C LEU A 257 -7.02 -10.64 15.59
N ASN A 258 -6.87 -10.30 16.87
CA ASN A 258 -6.06 -9.16 17.27
C ASN A 258 -4.58 -9.41 16.99
N ARG A 259 -3.92 -8.36 16.48
CA ARG A 259 -2.47 -8.27 16.29
C ARG A 259 -1.90 -9.41 15.43
N LYS A 260 -2.53 -9.65 14.28
CA LYS A 260 -2.08 -10.63 13.28
C LYS A 260 -1.57 -9.95 12.03
N LEU A 261 -0.36 -10.33 11.62
CA LEU A 261 0.30 -9.86 10.40
C LEU A 261 0.51 -11.02 9.43
N LEU A 262 0.41 -10.71 8.14
CA LEU A 262 0.83 -11.54 7.03
C LEU A 262 2.20 -11.07 6.56
N SER A 263 3.13 -12.00 6.34
CA SER A 263 4.44 -11.61 5.85
C SER A 263 5.09 -12.65 4.96
N ALA A 264 5.95 -12.16 4.08
CA ALA A 264 6.76 -12.97 3.19
C ALA A 264 8.16 -12.36 3.05
N PHE A 265 9.14 -13.25 2.89
CA PHE A 265 10.49 -12.88 2.50
C PHE A 265 10.89 -13.79 1.34
N TRP A 266 11.18 -13.21 0.19
CA TRP A 266 11.86 -13.87 -0.91
C TRP A 266 13.36 -13.60 -0.77
N TYR A 267 14.15 -14.63 -0.51
CA TYR A 267 15.59 -14.51 -0.25
C TYR A 267 16.35 -15.27 -1.33
N GLU A 268 16.90 -14.54 -2.31
CA GLU A 268 17.69 -15.05 -3.45
C GLU A 268 17.05 -16.30 -4.07
N GLY A 269 15.79 -16.18 -4.48
CA GLY A 269 15.04 -17.28 -5.11
C GLY A 269 14.31 -18.20 -4.14
N LYS A 270 14.45 -18.00 -2.82
CA LYS A 270 13.89 -18.89 -1.79
C LYS A 270 12.77 -18.25 -0.97
N PRO A 271 11.58 -18.88 -0.89
CA PRO A 271 10.43 -18.32 -0.18
C PRO A 271 10.44 -18.65 1.32
N TYR A 272 10.14 -17.65 2.14
CA TYR A 272 9.83 -17.75 3.56
C TYR A 272 8.51 -17.05 3.82
N GLU A 273 7.51 -17.77 4.30
CA GLU A 273 6.15 -17.24 4.49
C GLU A 273 5.72 -17.37 5.95
N PHE A 274 5.09 -16.31 6.45
CA PHE A 274 4.52 -16.21 7.78
C PHE A 274 3.05 -15.81 7.62
N ASN A 275 2.18 -16.80 7.53
CA ASN A 275 0.78 -16.61 7.17
C ASN A 275 -0.12 -17.35 8.16
N PHE A 276 -0.80 -16.60 9.02
CA PHE A 276 -1.69 -17.15 10.04
C PHE A 276 -2.90 -17.88 9.45
N SER A 277 -3.30 -17.57 8.20
CA SER A 277 -4.41 -18.28 7.54
C SER A 277 -4.05 -19.72 7.17
N LYS A 278 -2.75 -20.02 7.04
CA LYS A 278 -2.22 -21.38 6.87
C LYS A 278 -1.98 -22.00 8.25
N PHE A 279 -3.06 -22.35 8.95
CA PHE A 279 -3.00 -22.79 10.36
C PHE A 279 -2.01 -23.93 10.61
N TRP A 280 -1.78 -24.83 9.64
CA TRP A 280 -0.80 -25.92 9.70
C TRP A 280 0.68 -25.46 9.75
N THR A 281 0.96 -24.19 9.45
CA THR A 281 2.30 -23.58 9.62
C THR A 281 2.56 -23.11 11.05
N PHE A 282 1.50 -23.02 11.86
CA PHE A 282 1.50 -22.52 13.24
C PHE A 282 2.24 -21.18 13.37
N THR A 283 1.93 -20.27 12.45
CA THR A 283 2.49 -18.91 12.44
C THR A 283 2.11 -18.18 13.73
N ARG A 284 3.12 -17.69 14.43
CA ARG A 284 3.01 -16.82 15.60
C ARG A 284 3.57 -15.45 15.24
N THR A 285 2.95 -14.40 15.76
CA THR A 285 3.31 -13.01 15.53
C THR A 285 3.40 -12.30 16.87
N LYS A 286 4.49 -11.59 17.08
CA LYS A 286 4.62 -10.52 18.06
C LYS A 286 5.02 -9.29 17.27
N PHE A 287 4.33 -8.19 17.47
CA PHE A 287 4.79 -6.92 16.92
C PHE A 287 4.47 -5.82 17.89
N ASP A 288 5.29 -4.79 17.83
CA ASP A 288 5.18 -3.55 18.58
C ASP A 288 5.58 -2.40 17.65
N CYS A 289 4.91 -1.27 17.81
CA CYS A 289 5.26 -0.04 17.11
C CYS A 289 5.22 1.09 18.13
N SER A 290 6.30 1.86 18.21
CA SER A 290 6.41 3.01 19.10
C SER A 290 6.58 4.28 18.29
N GLU A 291 5.87 5.31 18.72
CA GLU A 291 6.05 6.68 18.24
C GLU A 291 6.90 7.44 19.28
N THR A 292 8.06 7.92 18.85
CA THR A 292 8.92 8.84 19.62
C THR A 292 8.71 10.27 19.12
N ASP A 293 9.38 11.27 19.68
CA ASP A 293 9.27 12.65 19.20
C ASP A 293 9.73 12.83 17.75
N VAL A 294 10.71 12.03 17.31
CA VAL A 294 11.40 12.22 16.01
C VAL A 294 11.18 11.08 15.03
N ALA A 295 10.74 9.91 15.48
CA ALA A 295 10.69 8.70 14.66
C ALA A 295 9.55 7.75 15.05
N ILE A 296 9.17 6.91 14.08
CA ILE A 296 8.34 5.73 14.28
C ILE A 296 9.23 4.49 14.19
N ILE A 297 9.07 3.56 15.14
CA ILE A 297 9.94 2.39 15.28
C ILE A 297 9.07 1.14 15.34
N TRP A 298 9.32 0.19 14.44
CA TRP A 298 8.64 -1.09 14.38
C TRP A 298 9.57 -2.21 14.82
N HIS A 299 9.03 -3.11 15.64
CA HIS A 299 9.60 -4.41 15.91
C HIS A 299 8.58 -5.49 15.54
N VAL A 300 8.94 -6.40 14.64
CA VAL A 300 8.08 -7.52 14.22
C VAL A 300 8.85 -8.82 14.32
N GLU A 301 8.38 -9.75 15.16
CA GLU A 301 8.85 -11.13 15.19
C GLU A 301 7.74 -12.07 14.73
N GLN A 302 8.01 -12.84 13.68
CA GLN A 302 7.16 -13.92 13.23
C GLN A 302 7.90 -15.25 13.19
N LYS A 303 7.20 -16.32 13.55
CA LYS A 303 7.76 -17.67 13.62
C LYS A 303 6.76 -18.72 13.14
N THR A 304 7.24 -19.66 12.34
CA THR A 304 6.57 -20.94 12.03
C THR A 304 7.30 -22.08 12.74
N TRP A 305 6.95 -23.34 12.46
CA TRP A 305 7.71 -24.50 12.94
C TRP A 305 9.20 -24.48 12.58
N THR A 306 9.52 -23.97 11.40
CA THR A 306 10.87 -24.08 10.84
C THR A 306 11.54 -22.73 10.60
N ASN A 307 10.78 -21.65 10.44
CA ASN A 307 11.33 -20.35 10.08
C ASN A 307 11.04 -19.31 11.17
N ARG A 308 11.94 -18.34 11.31
CA ARG A 308 11.74 -17.15 12.14
C ARG A 308 12.27 -15.93 11.39
N MET A 309 11.53 -14.83 11.46
CA MET A 309 11.92 -13.54 10.92
C MET A 309 11.76 -12.50 12.03
N VAL A 310 12.80 -11.71 12.25
CA VAL A 310 12.79 -10.57 13.17
C VAL A 310 13.11 -9.33 12.36
N THR A 311 12.23 -8.34 12.38
CA THR A 311 12.30 -7.14 11.55
C THR A 311 12.25 -5.93 12.46
N ASP A 312 13.30 -5.11 12.39
CA ASP A 312 13.46 -3.89 13.18
C ASP A 312 13.62 -2.74 12.21
N ILE A 313 12.63 -1.86 12.13
CA ILE A 313 12.59 -0.75 11.15
C ILE A 313 12.37 0.56 11.90
N THR A 314 13.02 1.62 11.42
CA THR A 314 12.81 2.99 11.89
C THR A 314 12.56 3.90 10.70
N CYS A 315 11.59 4.80 10.85
CA CYS A 315 11.36 5.88 9.89
C CYS A 315 11.31 7.21 10.64
N GLN A 316 12.01 8.22 10.13
CA GLN A 316 12.07 9.54 10.74
C GLN A 316 10.81 10.31 10.37
N LYS A 317 10.12 10.92 11.34
CA LYS A 317 8.86 11.65 11.10
C LYS A 317 9.01 12.78 10.10
N LYS A 318 10.17 13.44 10.05
CA LYS A 318 10.48 14.49 9.07
C LYS A 318 10.40 14.00 7.61
N ASP A 319 10.54 12.69 7.40
CA ASP A 319 10.52 12.03 6.09
C ASP A 319 9.18 11.31 5.84
N MET A 320 8.20 11.46 6.73
CA MET A 320 6.88 10.82 6.66
C MET A 320 5.78 11.86 6.49
N LEU A 321 4.58 11.38 6.17
CA LEU A 321 3.35 12.16 6.22
C LEU A 321 2.27 11.40 6.98
N LEU A 322 1.22 12.11 7.38
CA LEU A 322 -0.03 11.51 7.84
C LEU A 322 -0.95 11.31 6.64
N VAL A 323 -1.05 10.08 6.13
CA VAL A 323 -1.86 9.78 4.96
C VAL A 323 -3.34 9.79 5.34
N ASN A 324 -4.18 10.38 4.49
CA ASN A 324 -5.60 10.53 4.78
C ASN A 324 -6.46 9.56 3.97
N TYR A 325 -7.45 8.99 4.65
CA TYR A 325 -8.51 8.20 4.06
C TYR A 325 -9.84 8.44 4.77
N GLU A 326 -10.90 8.33 3.99
CA GLU A 326 -12.26 8.16 4.48
C GLU A 326 -12.68 6.70 4.25
N ALA A 327 -13.22 6.05 5.27
CA ALA A 327 -13.73 4.69 5.14
C ALA A 327 -15.02 4.66 4.28
N PRO A 328 -15.36 3.53 3.64
CA PRO A 328 -16.56 3.43 2.79
C PRO A 328 -17.89 3.67 3.50
N ASN A 329 -17.88 3.75 4.83
CA ASN A 329 -19.04 4.06 5.66
C ASN A 329 -19.17 5.57 5.98
N GLY A 330 -18.27 6.42 5.49
CA GLY A 330 -18.28 7.87 5.71
C GLY A 330 -17.45 8.36 6.91
N LYS A 331 -16.76 7.46 7.61
CA LYS A 331 -15.98 7.79 8.80
C LYS A 331 -14.51 7.98 8.47
N LYS A 332 -13.89 9.01 9.06
CA LYS A 332 -12.45 9.24 9.07
C LYS A 332 -11.89 8.92 10.45
N LEU A 333 -11.45 7.67 10.63
CA LEU A 333 -11.01 7.13 11.93
C LEU A 333 -9.48 7.12 12.08
N HIS A 334 -8.76 6.95 10.97
CA HIS A 334 -7.31 7.04 10.93
C HIS A 334 -6.90 8.51 10.77
N ASN A 335 -6.78 9.21 11.91
CA ASN A 335 -6.32 10.61 11.94
C ASN A 335 -4.80 10.72 12.17
N ARG A 336 -4.15 9.62 12.51
CA ARG A 336 -2.71 9.52 12.76
C ARG A 336 -2.12 8.29 12.07
N LEU A 337 -2.34 8.17 10.77
CA LEU A 337 -1.76 7.10 9.94
C LEU A 337 -0.45 7.58 9.35
N TRP A 338 0.65 7.27 10.03
CA TRP A 338 2.00 7.54 9.54
C TRP A 338 2.26 6.69 8.30
N ASN A 339 2.80 7.33 7.25
CA ASN A 339 3.14 6.70 5.98
C ASN A 339 4.47 7.29 5.46
N GLY A 340 5.38 6.42 5.02
CA GLY A 340 6.74 6.78 4.61
C GLY A 340 7.35 5.81 3.60
N GLY A 341 8.40 6.23 2.90
CA GLY A 341 9.13 5.41 1.92
C GLY A 341 10.66 5.38 2.09
N ASN A 342 11.16 5.97 3.18
CA ASN A 342 12.60 6.10 3.48
C ASN A 342 12.99 5.36 4.78
N GLY A 343 12.19 4.38 5.21
CA GLY A 343 12.52 3.59 6.39
C GLY A 343 13.85 2.84 6.22
N LYS A 344 14.54 2.63 7.33
CA LYS A 344 15.80 1.86 7.39
C LYS A 344 15.78 0.90 8.56
N GLY A 345 16.52 -0.20 8.45
CA GLY A 345 16.62 -1.14 9.55
C GLY A 345 17.25 -2.46 9.19
N THR A 346 16.83 -3.52 9.89
CA THR A 346 17.36 -4.86 9.69
C THR A 346 16.29 -5.93 9.70
N VAL A 347 16.52 -6.98 8.92
CA VAL A 347 15.78 -8.24 9.01
C VAL A 347 16.75 -9.37 9.36
N LYS A 348 16.45 -10.14 10.41
CA LYS A 348 17.16 -11.38 10.75
C LYS A 348 16.30 -12.57 10.34
N LEU A 349 16.81 -13.39 9.42
CA LEU A 349 16.09 -14.54 8.89
C LEU A 349 16.72 -15.84 9.41
N TYR A 350 15.90 -16.75 9.93
CA TYR A 350 16.36 -18.01 10.51
C TYR A 350 15.61 -19.20 9.90
N HIS A 351 16.31 -20.33 9.80
CA HIS A 351 15.74 -21.62 9.45
C HIS A 351 16.26 -22.72 10.37
N ARG A 352 15.34 -23.50 10.94
CA ARG A 352 15.60 -24.58 11.91
C ARG A 352 16.54 -24.12 13.05
N GLY A 353 16.30 -22.92 13.55
CA GLY A 353 17.07 -22.31 14.64
C GLY A 353 18.42 -21.71 14.23
N LYS A 354 18.88 -21.88 12.99
CA LYS A 354 20.13 -21.30 12.48
C LYS A 354 19.85 -19.98 11.78
N LEU A 355 20.69 -18.97 12.03
CA LEU A 355 20.67 -17.72 11.26
C LEU A 355 21.04 -18.03 9.81
N ILE A 356 20.21 -17.57 8.88
CA ILE A 356 20.51 -17.59 7.44
C ILE A 356 21.29 -16.33 7.10
N ASP A 357 20.75 -15.18 7.50
CA ASP A 357 21.33 -13.88 7.22
C ASP A 357 20.81 -12.81 8.19
N GLU A 358 21.60 -11.76 8.32
CA GLU A 358 21.18 -10.48 8.86
C GLU A 358 21.24 -9.47 7.71
N ILE A 359 20.10 -8.95 7.32
CA ILE A 359 19.94 -8.11 6.14
C ILE A 359 19.77 -6.66 6.60
N THR A 360 20.56 -5.74 6.07
CA THR A 360 20.29 -4.29 6.14
C THR A 360 19.23 -3.94 5.10
N CYS A 361 18.23 -3.17 5.51
CA CYS A 361 17.12 -2.74 4.67
C CYS A 361 17.08 -1.21 4.57
N GLU A 362 16.90 -0.70 3.35
CA GLU A 362 16.72 0.71 3.05
C GLU A 362 15.48 0.92 2.18
N ASN A 363 15.07 2.16 1.93
CA ASN A 363 13.87 2.49 1.15
C ASN A 363 12.62 1.72 1.62
N VAL A 364 12.50 1.52 2.92
CA VAL A 364 11.41 0.73 3.47
C VAL A 364 10.15 1.58 3.42
N GLY A 365 9.16 1.09 2.68
CA GLY A 365 7.78 1.55 2.77
C GLY A 365 7.26 1.23 4.16
N CYS A 366 6.74 2.21 4.88
CA CYS A 366 6.33 2.06 6.28
C CYS A 366 4.97 2.70 6.52
N GLU A 367 4.04 1.94 7.09
CA GLU A 367 2.77 2.48 7.61
C GLU A 367 2.50 2.04 9.03
N PHE A 368 1.98 2.98 9.83
CA PHE A 368 1.41 2.68 11.13
C PHE A 368 0.29 3.64 11.50
N GLY A 369 -0.84 3.08 11.94
CA GLY A 369 -1.94 3.88 12.49
C GLY A 369 -2.95 3.02 13.26
N GLU A 370 -3.62 3.63 14.22
CA GLU A 370 -4.74 3.04 14.94
C GLU A 370 -5.93 4.00 14.89
N TYR A 371 -7.13 3.44 14.91
CA TYR A 371 -8.35 4.24 15.03
C TYR A 371 -8.30 5.10 16.29
N CYS A 372 -8.59 6.39 16.12
CA CYS A 372 -8.72 7.37 17.19
C CYS A 372 -10.18 7.53 17.63
#